data_AF-A0A9W6U7B4-F1
#
_entry.id   AF-A0A9W6U7B4-F1
#
_cell.length_a   1.000
_cell.length_b   1.000
_cell.length_c   1.000
_cell.angle_alpha   90.00
_cell.angle_beta   90.00
_cell.angle_gamma   90.00
#
_symmetry.space_group_name_H-M   'P 1'
#
loop_
_entity.id
_entity.type
_entity.pdbx_description
1 polymer ?
#
loop_
_entity_poly.entity_id
_entity_poly.type
_entity_poly.pdbx_seq_one_letter_code
_entity_poly.pdbx_strand_id
1 'polypeptide(L)'
;MVRQLIKDTILADPETYSEVFLGRPVYEYCAWIMDDQSWGGEIELSILSTYYKVEMVVFDVTSMNRLGYGRDQGFTQRMFLLYDGIHYDLVVEAPSTTASESQDVTLFAINDLTKVRPIYAVKCTQLPQK
;
A
#
# COMPACT_ATOMS: atom_id res chain seq x y z
N MET A 1 0.29 4.33 -15.16
CA MET A 1 -1.13 4.15 -14.80
C MET A 1 -1.37 4.51 -13.33
N VAL A 2 -0.73 3.83 -12.37
CA VAL A 2 -0.90 4.11 -10.91
C VAL A 2 -0.45 5.52 -10.50
N ARG A 3 0.75 5.97 -10.90
CA ARG A 3 1.22 7.35 -10.63
C ARG A 3 0.29 8.43 -11.19
N GLN A 4 -0.29 8.19 -12.37
CA GLN A 4 -1.25 9.10 -13.00
C GLN A 4 -2.54 9.18 -12.18
N LEU A 5 -3.07 8.05 -11.71
CA LEU A 5 -4.22 8.00 -10.82
C LEU A 5 -3.99 8.81 -9.53
N ILE A 6 -2.82 8.65 -8.91
CA ILE A 6 -2.44 9.39 -7.69
C ILE A 6 -2.45 10.89 -7.99
N LYS A 7 -1.76 11.31 -9.05
CA LYS A 7 -1.74 12.71 -9.49
C LYS A 7 -3.14 13.27 -9.72
N ASP A 8 -3.98 12.53 -10.46
CA ASP A 8 -5.33 12.99 -10.79
C ASP A 8 -6.21 13.11 -9.53
N THR A 9 -6.02 12.22 -8.56
CA THR A 9 -6.71 12.26 -7.27
C THR A 9 -6.29 13.47 -6.44
N ILE A 10 -4.98 13.75 -6.37
CA ILE A 10 -4.44 14.93 -5.66
C ILE A 10 -4.98 16.23 -6.28
N LEU A 11 -5.00 16.32 -7.62
CA LEU A 11 -5.47 17.51 -8.33
C LEU A 11 -6.99 17.72 -8.21
N ALA A 12 -7.76 16.66 -7.98
CA ALA A 12 -9.20 16.73 -7.83
C ALA A 12 -9.64 17.24 -6.45
N ASP A 13 -8.79 17.10 -5.42
CA ASP A 13 -9.09 17.50 -4.04
C ASP A 13 -7.90 18.20 -3.35
N PRO A 14 -7.54 19.42 -3.78
CA PRO A 14 -6.41 20.16 -3.23
C PRO A 14 -6.66 20.69 -1.81
N GLU A 15 -7.91 20.66 -1.31
CA GLU A 15 -8.21 21.00 0.08
C GLU A 15 -7.71 19.89 1.02
N THR A 16 -8.02 18.63 0.70
CA THR A 16 -7.50 17.47 1.43
C THR A 16 -6.00 17.31 1.21
N TYR A 17 -5.56 17.27 -0.07
CA TYR A 17 -4.15 17.11 -0.44
C TYR A 17 -3.44 18.46 -0.53
N SER A 18 -3.52 19.23 0.56
CA SER A 18 -2.89 20.54 0.68
C SER A 18 -1.36 20.45 0.71
N GLU A 19 -0.69 21.58 0.51
CA GLU A 19 0.79 21.67 0.61
C GLU A 19 1.31 21.17 1.97
N VAL A 20 0.58 21.44 3.05
CA VAL A 20 0.92 20.96 4.39
C VAL A 20 0.82 19.44 4.48
N PHE A 21 -0.22 18.85 3.87
CA PHE A 21 -0.40 17.39 3.85
C PHE A 21 0.66 16.69 2.99
N LEU A 22 0.97 17.27 1.83
CA LEU A 22 1.93 16.72 0.86
C LEU A 22 3.40 17.02 1.23
N GLY A 23 3.64 17.95 2.15
CA GLY A 23 4.97 18.44 2.52
C GLY A 23 5.67 19.25 1.43
N ARG A 24 4.94 19.67 0.39
CA ARG A 24 5.41 20.52 -0.73
C ARG A 24 4.22 21.04 -1.54
N PRO A 25 4.40 22.08 -2.38
CA PRO A 25 3.33 22.58 -3.24
C PRO A 25 2.69 21.49 -4.11
N VAL A 26 1.36 21.53 -4.28
CA VAL A 26 0.57 20.50 -4.98
C VAL A 26 1.13 20.17 -6.36
N TYR A 27 1.43 21.19 -7.17
CA TYR A 27 1.99 21.00 -8.51
C TYR A 27 3.38 20.36 -8.49
N GLU A 28 4.21 20.70 -7.49
CA GLU A 28 5.53 20.08 -7.32
C GLU A 28 5.42 18.62 -6.88
N TYR A 29 4.47 18.28 -6.01
CA TYR A 29 4.21 16.89 -5.64
C TYR A 29 3.73 16.08 -6.85
N CYS A 30 2.78 16.61 -7.62
CA CYS A 30 2.27 15.96 -8.82
C CYS A 30 3.34 15.77 -9.90
N ALA A 31 4.31 16.68 -10.02
CA ALA A 31 5.46 16.49 -10.89
C ALA A 31 6.42 15.43 -10.34
N TRP A 32 6.74 15.52 -9.04
CA TRP A 32 7.64 14.58 -8.36
C TRP A 32 7.13 13.14 -8.41
N ILE A 33 5.86 12.87 -8.11
CA ILE A 33 5.33 11.51 -8.08
C ILE A 33 5.24 10.87 -9.48
N MET A 34 5.34 11.67 -10.54
CA MET A 34 5.39 11.18 -11.93
C MET A 34 6.79 10.78 -12.38
N ASP A 35 7.84 11.22 -11.68
CA ASP A 35 9.22 10.79 -11.89
C ASP A 35 9.37 9.30 -11.51
N ASP A 36 10.09 8.53 -12.33
CA ASP A 36 10.29 7.11 -12.10
C ASP A 36 11.26 6.82 -10.95
N GLN A 37 12.12 7.78 -10.62
CA GLN A 37 13.05 7.72 -9.49
C GLN A 37 12.38 8.04 -8.15
N SER A 38 11.18 8.63 -8.16
CA SER A 38 10.45 8.99 -6.95
C SER A 38 9.77 7.80 -6.30
N TRP A 39 9.94 7.63 -5.00
CA TRP A 39 9.33 6.52 -4.26
C TRP A 39 8.06 6.99 -3.57
N GLY A 40 6.96 6.27 -3.80
CA GLY A 40 5.71 6.51 -3.07
C GLY A 40 5.79 5.99 -1.63
N GLY A 41 4.85 6.42 -0.80
CA GLY A 41 4.75 6.01 0.60
C GLY A 41 3.33 6.07 1.13
N GLU A 42 3.18 6.57 2.36
CA GLU A 42 1.90 6.55 3.08
C GLU A 42 0.77 7.30 2.34
N ILE A 43 1.09 8.44 1.72
CA ILE A 43 0.12 9.25 0.96
C ILE A 43 -0.44 8.43 -0.21
N GLU A 44 0.44 7.82 -1.01
CA GLU A 44 0.04 6.96 -2.13
C GLU A 44 -0.77 5.75 -1.64
N LEU A 45 -0.36 5.11 -0.55
CA LEU A 45 -1.10 3.98 0.04
C LEU A 45 -2.51 4.39 0.48
N SER A 46 -2.68 5.58 1.06
CA SER A 46 -3.99 6.09 1.45
C SER A 46 -4.93 6.32 0.25
N ILE A 47 -4.39 6.87 -0.84
CA ILE A 47 -5.10 7.10 -2.09
C ILE A 47 -5.49 5.77 -2.73
N LEU A 48 -4.55 4.84 -2.86
CA LEU A 48 -4.76 3.55 -3.51
C LEU A 48 -5.72 2.67 -2.72
N SER A 49 -5.61 2.67 -1.39
CA SER A 49 -6.56 1.97 -0.52
C SER A 49 -8.00 2.43 -0.78
N THR A 50 -8.21 3.75 -0.85
CA THR A 50 -9.52 4.35 -1.12
C THR A 50 -10.01 4.01 -2.53
N TYR A 51 -9.15 4.16 -3.54
CA TYR A 51 -9.48 3.89 -4.94
C TYR A 51 -9.88 2.43 -5.18
N TYR A 52 -9.11 1.48 -4.67
CA TYR A 52 -9.38 0.05 -4.84
C TYR A 52 -10.41 -0.50 -3.84
N LYS A 53 -10.82 0.29 -2.84
CA LYS A 53 -11.72 -0.13 -1.75
C LYS A 53 -11.19 -1.35 -0.99
N VAL A 54 -9.90 -1.33 -0.71
CA VAL A 54 -9.17 -2.39 -0.01
C VAL A 54 -8.42 -1.75 1.15
N GLU A 55 -8.60 -2.29 2.36
CA GLU A 55 -7.79 -1.86 3.50
C GLU A 55 -6.34 -2.34 3.30
N MET A 56 -5.38 -1.42 3.31
CA MET A 56 -3.96 -1.76 3.17
C MET A 56 -3.31 -1.72 4.54
N VAL A 57 -2.79 -2.86 4.99
CA VAL A 57 -2.11 -2.98 6.29
C VAL A 57 -0.61 -3.14 6.04
N VAL A 58 0.18 -2.19 6.52
CA VAL A 58 1.63 -2.24 6.45
C VAL A 58 2.19 -2.68 7.80
N PHE A 59 3.00 -3.72 7.80
CA PHE A 59 3.87 -4.09 8.91
C PHE A 59 5.23 -3.44 8.71
N ASP A 60 5.48 -2.36 9.45
CA ASP A 60 6.77 -1.71 9.47
C ASP A 60 7.68 -2.44 10.46
N VAL A 61 8.63 -3.21 9.92
CA VAL A 61 9.57 -4.00 10.75
C VAL A 61 10.65 -3.14 11.39
N THR A 62 10.84 -1.91 10.91
CA THR A 62 11.84 -0.99 11.48
C THR A 62 11.35 -0.39 12.78
N SER A 63 10.08 0.03 12.80
CA SER A 63 9.45 0.64 13.98
C SER A 63 8.62 -0.34 14.81
N MET A 64 8.51 -1.59 14.35
CA MET A 64 7.65 -2.64 14.94
C MET A 64 6.18 -2.21 15.05
N ASN A 65 5.74 -1.32 14.15
CA ASN A 65 4.39 -0.79 14.12
C ASN A 65 3.56 -1.39 12.98
N ARG A 66 2.25 -1.27 13.15
CA ARG A 66 1.27 -1.60 12.12
C ARG A 66 0.53 -0.34 11.70
N LEU A 67 0.65 -0.01 10.43
CA LEU A 67 -0.05 1.10 9.80
C LEU A 67 -1.23 0.55 9.00
N GLY A 68 -2.38 1.21 9.06
CA GLY A 68 -3.58 0.76 8.37
C GLY A 68 -4.23 1.92 7.63
N TYR A 69 -4.37 1.76 6.31
CA TYR A 69 -4.95 2.71 5.37
C TYR A 69 -6.31 2.20 4.90
N GLY A 70 -7.29 3.10 4.75
CA GLY A 70 -8.67 2.73 4.41
C GLY A 70 -9.47 2.12 5.56
N ARG A 71 -8.98 2.25 6.80
CA ARG A 71 -9.72 1.84 8.00
C ARG A 71 -11.03 2.62 8.10
N ASP A 72 -12.06 1.94 8.60
CA ASP A 72 -13.39 2.50 8.88
C ASP A 72 -14.14 3.06 7.64
N GLN A 73 -13.67 2.77 6.43
CA GLN A 73 -14.36 3.13 5.18
C GLN A 73 -15.40 2.09 4.71
N GLY A 74 -15.67 1.06 5.52
CA GLY A 74 -16.63 0.00 5.18
C GLY A 74 -16.14 -1.00 4.13
N PHE A 75 -14.83 -1.07 3.89
CA PHE A 75 -14.23 -2.06 2.99
C PHE A 75 -14.37 -3.48 3.54
N THR A 76 -14.50 -4.45 2.65
CA THR A 76 -14.70 -5.88 3.01
C THR A 76 -13.44 -6.71 2.80
N GLN A 77 -12.44 -6.15 2.12
CA GLN A 77 -11.20 -6.81 1.75
C GLN A 77 -10.01 -6.03 2.31
N ARG A 78 -8.93 -6.76 2.62
CA ARG A 78 -7.65 -6.19 3.01
C ARG A 78 -6.49 -6.88 2.31
N MET A 79 -5.38 -6.17 2.20
CA MET A 79 -4.09 -6.71 1.81
C MET A 79 -3.02 -6.34 2.83
N PHE A 80 -1.91 -7.06 2.80
CA PHE A 80 -0.81 -6.87 3.73
C PHE A 80 0.48 -6.54 2.99
N LEU A 81 1.23 -5.58 3.51
CA LEU A 81 2.54 -5.19 3.02
C LEU A 81 3.54 -5.28 4.16
N LEU A 82 4.77 -5.64 3.83
CA LEU A 82 5.92 -5.52 4.72
C LEU A 82 6.71 -4.28 4.31
N TYR A 83 7.14 -3.47 5.28
CA TYR A 83 8.01 -2.32 5.05
C TYR A 83 9.29 -2.46 5.86
N ASP A 84 10.44 -2.45 5.19
CA ASP A 84 11.78 -2.62 5.79
C ASP A 84 12.54 -1.29 6.00
N GLY A 85 11.88 -0.16 5.79
CA GLY A 85 12.50 1.18 5.81
C GLY A 85 12.83 1.72 4.43
N ILE A 86 12.81 0.87 3.40
CA ILE A 86 13.20 1.23 2.02
C ILE A 86 12.18 0.67 1.02
N HIS A 87 11.79 -0.60 1.19
CA HIS A 87 10.94 -1.35 0.27
C HIS A 87 9.61 -1.75 0.88
N TYR A 88 8.60 -1.82 0.01
CA TYR A 88 7.33 -2.45 0.29
C TYR A 88 7.26 -3.79 -0.43
N ASP A 89 7.09 -4.86 0.33
CA ASP A 89 6.86 -6.20 -0.21
C ASP A 89 5.43 -6.64 0.04
N LEU A 90 4.84 -7.33 -0.94
CA LEU A 90 3.51 -7.90 -0.79
C LEU A 90 3.56 -9.15 0.09
N VAL A 91 2.69 -9.19 1.11
CA VAL A 91 2.51 -10.40 1.91
C VAL A 91 1.37 -11.22 1.31
N VAL A 92 1.68 -12.50 1.05
CA VAL A 92 0.79 -13.42 0.36
C VAL A 92 0.61 -14.72 1.13
N GLU A 93 -0.51 -15.40 0.90
CA GLU A 93 -0.74 -16.76 1.35
C GLU A 93 -0.57 -17.73 0.17
N ALA A 94 0.50 -18.54 0.23
CA ALA A 94 0.76 -19.58 -0.75
C ALA A 94 0.04 -20.88 -0.34
N PRO A 95 -0.59 -21.63 -1.28
CA PRO A 95 -1.22 -22.91 -0.98
C PRO A 95 -0.24 -23.97 -0.44
N SER A 96 1.02 -23.88 -0.84
CA SER A 96 2.13 -24.70 -0.31
C SER A 96 3.46 -24.03 -0.66
N THR A 97 4.56 -24.48 -0.03
CA THR A 97 5.91 -23.95 -0.31
C THR A 97 6.39 -24.21 -1.73
N THR A 98 5.84 -25.22 -2.40
CA THR A 98 6.16 -25.61 -3.78
C THR A 98 5.16 -25.10 -4.80
N ALA A 99 4.09 -24.42 -4.38
CA ALA A 99 3.09 -23.85 -5.28
C ALA A 99 3.69 -22.68 -6.09
N SER A 100 3.16 -22.49 -7.30
CA SER A 100 3.47 -21.34 -8.14
C SER A 100 2.93 -20.06 -7.51
N GLU A 101 3.65 -18.95 -7.65
CA GLU A 101 3.23 -17.62 -7.17
C GLU A 101 1.91 -17.16 -7.80
N SER A 102 1.56 -17.67 -8.99
CA SER A 102 0.26 -17.43 -9.61
C SER A 102 -0.94 -17.95 -8.82
N GLN A 103 -0.69 -18.79 -7.80
CA GLN A 103 -1.71 -19.35 -6.91
C GLN A 103 -1.76 -18.64 -5.56
N ASP A 104 -0.91 -17.62 -5.37
CA ASP A 104 -0.83 -16.88 -4.12
C ASP A 104 -2.09 -16.02 -3.93
N VAL A 105 -2.61 -16.03 -2.69
CA VAL A 105 -3.73 -15.21 -2.28
C VAL A 105 -3.20 -13.92 -1.65
N THR A 106 -3.66 -12.78 -2.15
CA THR A 106 -3.17 -11.44 -1.77
C THR A 106 -4.24 -10.58 -1.10
N LEU A 107 -5.51 -10.96 -1.28
CA LEU A 107 -6.68 -10.29 -0.71
C LEU A 107 -7.36 -11.21 0.29
N PHE A 108 -7.65 -10.65 1.46
CA PHE A 108 -8.23 -11.36 2.60
C PHE A 108 -9.49 -10.65 3.07
N ALA A 109 -10.46 -11.40 3.58
CA ALA A 109 -11.64 -10.79 4.17
C ALA A 109 -11.26 -9.99 5.43
N ILE A 110 -11.81 -8.79 5.60
CA ILE A 110 -11.47 -7.90 6.73
C ILE A 110 -11.81 -8.53 8.09
N ASN A 111 -12.83 -9.40 8.12
CA ASN A 111 -13.27 -10.14 9.30
C ASN A 111 -12.47 -11.42 9.56
N ASP A 112 -11.55 -11.80 8.68
CA ASP A 112 -10.59 -12.86 8.94
C ASP A 112 -9.45 -12.34 9.84
N LEU A 113 -9.76 -12.24 11.13
CA LEU A 113 -8.82 -11.75 12.13
C LEU A 113 -7.61 -12.68 12.32
N THR A 114 -7.65 -13.90 11.79
CA THR A 114 -6.51 -14.82 11.85
C THR A 114 -5.34 -14.30 11.02
N LYS A 115 -5.60 -13.53 9.96
CA LYS A 115 -4.59 -12.95 9.06
C LYS A 115 -3.89 -11.72 9.63
N VAL A 116 -4.44 -11.13 10.69
CA VAL A 116 -3.93 -9.91 11.34
C VAL A 116 -2.97 -10.24 12.51
N ARG A 117 -2.89 -11.51 12.91
CA ARG A 117 -1.94 -12.00 13.94
C ARG A 117 -0.58 -12.27 13.29
N PRO A 118 0.54 -11.95 13.96
CA PRO A 118 1.86 -12.16 13.39
C PRO A 118 2.08 -13.67 13.20
N ILE A 119 2.78 -14.02 12.11
CA ILE A 119 3.15 -15.37 11.64
C ILE A 119 2.22 -15.88 10.51
N TYR A 120 2.47 -15.40 9.30
CA TYR A 120 2.39 -16.26 8.11
C TYR A 120 3.71 -16.14 7.37
N ALA A 121 4.19 -17.26 6.84
CA ALA A 121 5.42 -17.31 6.06
C ALA A 121 5.28 -16.36 4.85
N VAL A 122 6.02 -15.25 4.90
CA VAL A 122 6.01 -14.25 3.84
C VAL A 122 6.98 -14.73 2.75
N LYS A 123 6.46 -15.02 1.56
CA LYS A 123 7.28 -14.89 0.35
C LYS A 123 7.32 -13.40 0.02
N CYS A 124 8.41 -12.72 0.37
CA CYS A 124 8.66 -11.37 -0.13
C CYS A 124 9.01 -11.49 -1.62
N THR A 125 8.03 -11.27 -2.48
CA THR A 125 8.34 -10.98 -3.89
C THR A 125 8.74 -9.51 -3.95
N GLN A 126 10.04 -9.26 -4.03
CA GLN A 126 10.57 -7.92 -4.29
C GLN A 126 9.85 -7.36 -5.52
N LEU A 127 9.12 -6.26 -5.35
CA LEU A 127 8.58 -5.53 -6.50
C LEU A 127 9.78 -5.16 -7.39
N PRO A 128 9.71 -5.39 -8.72
CA PRO A 128 10.85 -5.21 -9.59
C PRO A 128 11.33 -3.75 -9.51
N GLN A 129 12.54 -3.59 -8.98
CA GLN A 129 13.30 -2.37 -9.14
C GLN A 129 13.62 -2.24 -10.63
N LYS A 130 13.12 -1.17 -11.24
CA LYS A 130 13.68 -0.68 -12.49
C LYS A 130 14.79 0.30 -12.17
#